data_AF-A0A3C1UG54-F1
#
_entry.id   AF-A0A3C1UG54-F1
#
_cell.length_a   1.000
_cell.length_b   1.000
_cell.length_c   1.000
_cell.angle_alpha   90.00
_cell.angle_beta   90.00
_cell.angle_gamma   90.00
#
_symmetry.space_group_name_H-M   'P 1'
#
loop_
_entity.id
_entity.type
_entity.pdbx_description
1 polymer ?
#
loop_
_entity_poly.entity_id
_entity_poly.type
_entity_poly.pdbx_seq_one_letter_code
_entity_poly.pdbx_strand_id
1 'polypeptide(L)'
;GGRKFVISPDQGEITSRADFYMRQAQYLMIESNYDRAMLAAGSYPAYLKARVEGDKGHLDNKVTARFVADMWNPELKFVFLNHLSNDNNTPEIALHETRSALEAKGATVGDASYAPDQANCDVQLYALPRYDTSTWFVL
;
A
#
# COMPACT_ATOMS: atom_id res chain seq x y z
N GLY A 1 15.78 -20.99 -2.93
CA GLY A 1 14.30 -20.81 -2.98
C GLY A 1 14.01 -19.56 -3.78
N GLY A 2 12.97 -19.59 -4.64
CA GLY A 2 12.60 -18.46 -5.48
C GLY A 2 12.04 -17.27 -4.70
N ARG A 3 12.10 -16.07 -5.29
CA ARG A 3 11.52 -14.86 -4.72
C ARG A 3 10.00 -14.88 -4.83
N LYS A 4 9.30 -14.43 -3.78
CA LYS A 4 7.83 -14.41 -3.71
C LYS A 4 7.32 -12.98 -3.90
N PHE A 5 6.75 -12.69 -5.07
CA PHE A 5 6.09 -11.42 -5.36
C PHE A 5 4.57 -11.63 -5.40
N VAL A 6 3.82 -10.88 -4.59
CA VAL A 6 2.35 -10.85 -4.62
C VAL A 6 1.86 -9.52 -5.17
N ILE A 7 0.92 -9.57 -6.12
CA ILE A 7 0.32 -8.39 -6.75
C ILE A 7 -1.19 -8.46 -6.51
N SER A 8 -1.75 -7.46 -5.84
CA SER A 8 -3.15 -7.42 -5.42
C SER A 8 -3.80 -6.04 -5.57
N PRO A 9 -3.96 -5.53 -6.81
CA PRO A 9 -4.79 -4.37 -7.12
C PRO A 9 -6.28 -4.70 -7.06
N ASP A 10 -7.10 -3.66 -7.13
CA ASP A 10 -8.55 -3.64 -7.35
C ASP A 10 -9.32 -4.48 -6.31
N GLN A 11 -9.03 -4.22 -5.03
CA GLN A 11 -9.64 -4.91 -3.90
C GLN A 11 -10.49 -3.92 -3.10
N GLY A 12 -11.76 -4.24 -2.84
CA GLY A 12 -12.56 -3.54 -1.82
C GLY A 12 -12.43 -4.16 -0.43
N GLU A 13 -11.99 -5.41 -0.36
CA GLU A 13 -11.76 -6.16 0.87
C GLU A 13 -10.55 -7.09 0.72
N ILE A 14 -9.88 -7.38 1.83
CA ILE A 14 -8.81 -8.38 1.88
C ILE A 14 -9.41 -9.71 2.34
N THR A 15 -9.72 -10.58 1.37
CA THR A 15 -10.25 -11.92 1.66
C THR A 15 -9.22 -12.79 2.40
N SER A 16 -9.66 -13.81 3.16
CA SER A 16 -8.75 -14.74 3.85
C SER A 16 -7.77 -15.45 2.92
N ARG A 17 -8.18 -15.69 1.66
CA ARG A 17 -7.29 -16.26 0.63
C ARG A 17 -6.22 -15.27 0.21
N ALA A 18 -6.59 -14.01 0.01
CA ALA A 18 -5.64 -12.97 -0.35
C ALA A 18 -4.62 -12.74 0.79
N ASP A 19 -5.11 -12.64 2.03
CA ASP A 19 -4.26 -12.56 3.23
C ASP A 19 -3.24 -13.71 3.31
N PHE A 20 -3.70 -14.96 3.12
CA PHE A 20 -2.84 -16.14 3.14
C PHE A 20 -1.64 -16.03 2.19
N TYR A 21 -1.85 -15.53 0.97
CA TYR A 21 -0.76 -15.36 0.01
C TYR A 21 0.08 -14.11 0.29
N MET A 22 -0.54 -12.99 0.67
CA MET A 22 0.18 -11.76 1.00
C MET A 22 1.16 -11.99 2.15
N ARG A 23 0.78 -12.72 3.20
CA ARG A 23 1.67 -13.07 4.33
C ARG A 23 2.94 -13.85 3.94
N GLN A 24 2.97 -14.44 2.75
CA GLN A 24 4.13 -15.15 2.23
C GLN A 24 5.01 -14.26 1.33
N ALA A 25 4.58 -13.04 1.01
CA ALA A 25 5.28 -12.16 0.10
C ALA A 25 6.60 -11.65 0.69
N GLN A 26 7.63 -11.60 -0.16
CA GLN A 26 8.82 -10.79 0.08
C GLN A 26 8.67 -9.41 -0.58
N TYR A 27 7.89 -9.35 -1.65
CA TYR A 27 7.57 -8.14 -2.39
C TYR A 27 6.05 -8.10 -2.56
N LEU A 28 5.41 -7.07 -2.02
CA LEU A 28 3.97 -6.92 -2.05
C LEU A 28 3.62 -5.67 -2.85
N MET A 29 2.75 -5.80 -3.85
CA MET A 29 2.05 -4.67 -4.46
C MET A 29 0.59 -4.73 -4.04
N ILE A 30 0.11 -3.68 -3.37
CA ILE A 30 -1.22 -3.65 -2.74
C ILE A 30 -1.91 -2.31 -3.02
N GLU A 31 -3.23 -2.38 -3.19
CA GLU A 31 -4.06 -1.21 -3.38
C GLU A 31 -4.08 -0.29 -2.15
N SER A 32 -3.96 1.02 -2.38
CA SER A 32 -4.17 2.08 -1.39
C SER A 32 -4.91 3.20 -2.09
N ASN A 33 -6.21 3.02 -2.32
CA ASN A 33 -6.92 3.80 -3.32
C ASN A 33 -7.29 5.19 -2.85
N TYR A 34 -7.89 5.33 -1.67
CA TYR A 34 -8.40 6.62 -1.20
C TYR A 34 -8.05 6.89 0.25
N ASP A 35 -8.01 8.17 0.59
CA ASP A 35 -8.13 8.64 1.97
C ASP A 35 -9.60 8.93 2.25
N ARG A 36 -10.13 8.36 3.33
CA ARG A 36 -11.55 8.52 3.70
C ARG A 36 -11.97 9.97 3.90
N ALA A 37 -11.10 10.84 4.44
CA ALA A 37 -11.45 12.25 4.64
C ALA A 37 -11.51 13.00 3.30
N MET A 38 -10.55 12.76 2.40
CA MET A 38 -10.58 13.29 1.03
C MET A 38 -11.82 12.81 0.27
N LEU A 39 -12.14 11.51 0.33
CA LEU A 39 -13.33 10.96 -0.32
C LEU A 39 -14.62 11.59 0.22
N ALA A 40 -14.73 11.75 1.54
CA ALA A 40 -15.90 12.39 2.16
C ALA A 40 -16.07 13.84 1.72
N ALA A 41 -14.98 14.61 1.67
CA ALA A 41 -14.96 16.02 1.26
C ALA A 41 -15.00 16.22 -0.27
N GLY A 42 -14.70 15.18 -1.05
CA GLY A 42 -14.56 15.22 -2.50
C GLY A 42 -15.87 15.49 -3.25
N SER A 43 -15.75 15.80 -4.54
CA SER A 43 -16.84 16.19 -5.44
C SER A 43 -17.72 15.03 -5.91
N TYR A 44 -17.36 13.79 -5.59
CA TYR A 44 -18.11 12.61 -6.04
C TYR A 44 -19.56 12.67 -5.51
N PRO A 45 -20.56 12.36 -6.36
CA PRO A 45 -21.92 12.15 -5.87
C PRO A 45 -21.96 11.04 -4.83
N ALA A 46 -22.93 11.09 -3.92
CA ALA A 46 -23.04 10.15 -2.80
C ALA A 46 -23.02 8.66 -3.23
N TYR A 47 -23.62 8.33 -4.37
CA TYR A 47 -23.62 6.96 -4.89
C TYR A 47 -22.23 6.47 -5.31
N LEU A 48 -21.35 7.36 -5.82
CA LEU A 48 -19.97 7.01 -6.14
C LEU A 48 -19.14 6.84 -4.88
N LYS A 49 -19.31 7.72 -3.89
CA LYS A 49 -18.64 7.56 -2.58
C LYS A 49 -18.99 6.21 -1.95
N ALA A 50 -20.28 5.87 -1.90
CA ALA A 50 -20.74 4.58 -1.39
C ALA A 50 -20.20 3.38 -2.20
N ARG A 51 -20.03 3.52 -3.51
CA ARG A 51 -19.42 2.47 -4.34
C ARG A 51 -17.93 2.27 -4.05
N VAL A 52 -17.19 3.36 -3.85
CA VAL A 52 -15.75 3.32 -3.53
C VAL A 52 -15.52 2.71 -2.14
N GLU A 53 -16.36 3.06 -1.16
CA GLU A 53 -16.22 2.58 0.23
C GLU A 53 -16.76 1.16 0.48
N GLY A 54 -17.55 0.61 -0.43
CA GLY A 54 -18.16 -0.70 -0.24
C GLY A 54 -17.17 -1.86 -0.39
N ASP A 55 -17.55 -3.06 0.06
CA ASP A 55 -16.71 -4.28 0.04
C ASP A 55 -16.21 -4.69 -1.36
N LYS A 56 -16.90 -4.23 -2.42
CA LYS A 56 -16.53 -4.44 -3.83
C LYS A 56 -15.93 -3.20 -4.50
N GLY A 57 -15.68 -2.17 -3.71
CA GLY A 57 -15.07 -0.92 -4.10
C GLY A 57 -13.56 -1.03 -4.04
N HIS A 58 -12.96 -0.20 -3.19
CA HIS A 58 -11.52 -0.03 -3.11
C HIS A 58 -11.01 -0.02 -1.68
N LEU A 59 -9.72 -0.28 -1.49
CA LEU A 59 -9.08 -0.21 -0.18
C LEU A 59 -8.78 1.24 0.22
N ASP A 60 -9.18 1.58 1.45
CA ASP A 60 -8.77 2.80 2.14
C ASP A 60 -7.30 2.72 2.58
N ASN A 61 -6.60 3.85 2.53
CA ASN A 61 -5.19 3.96 2.93
C ASN A 61 -4.91 3.41 4.33
N LYS A 62 -5.78 3.66 5.32
CA LYS A 62 -5.59 3.21 6.70
C LYS A 62 -5.86 1.72 6.85
N VAL A 63 -6.81 1.19 6.08
CA VAL A 63 -7.07 -0.26 6.03
C VAL A 63 -5.85 -0.98 5.46
N THR A 64 -5.32 -0.51 4.33
CA THR A 64 -4.08 -1.02 3.72
C THR A 64 -2.90 -0.91 4.68
N ALA A 65 -2.69 0.26 5.28
CA ALA A 65 -1.60 0.50 6.24
C ALA A 65 -1.67 -0.45 7.44
N ARG A 66 -2.85 -0.60 8.05
CA ARG A 66 -3.08 -1.52 9.18
C ARG A 66 -2.75 -2.95 8.78
N PHE A 67 -3.28 -3.40 7.65
CA PHE A 67 -3.06 -4.75 7.14
C PHE A 67 -1.57 -5.02 6.91
N VAL A 68 -0.89 -4.13 6.18
CA VAL A 68 0.55 -4.24 5.90
C VAL A 68 1.36 -4.34 7.19
N ALA A 69 1.05 -3.50 8.19
CA ALA A 69 1.71 -3.54 9.49
C ALA A 69 1.42 -4.84 10.27
N ASP A 70 0.22 -5.41 10.16
CA ASP A 70 -0.17 -6.64 10.84
C ASP A 70 0.38 -7.92 10.18
N MET A 71 0.74 -7.86 8.90
CA MET A 71 1.42 -8.96 8.20
C MET A 71 2.94 -8.82 8.14
N TRP A 72 3.47 -7.65 8.52
CA TRP A 72 4.91 -7.38 8.46
C TRP A 72 5.71 -8.41 9.26
N ASN A 73 6.76 -8.90 8.63
CA ASN A 73 7.72 -9.83 9.17
C ASN A 73 9.06 -9.62 8.45
N PRO A 74 10.17 -10.17 8.97
CA PRO A 74 11.50 -9.94 8.38
C PRO A 74 11.68 -10.41 6.93
N GLU A 75 10.80 -11.24 6.37
CA GLU A 75 10.86 -11.64 4.95
C GLU A 75 10.29 -10.57 4.01
N LEU A 76 9.37 -9.71 4.48
CA LEU A 76 8.76 -8.66 3.67
C LEU A 76 9.75 -7.52 3.44
N LYS A 77 10.33 -7.45 2.24
CA LYS A 77 11.38 -6.49 1.87
C LYS A 77 10.87 -5.24 1.16
N PHE A 78 9.78 -5.35 0.42
CA PHE A 78 9.21 -4.24 -0.32
C PHE A 78 7.68 -4.24 -0.28
N VAL A 79 7.13 -3.04 -0.12
CA VAL A 79 5.70 -2.74 -0.29
C VAL A 79 5.56 -1.64 -1.34
N PHE A 80 4.82 -1.95 -2.40
CA PHE A 80 4.43 -1.03 -3.46
C PHE A 80 2.95 -0.67 -3.29
N LEU A 81 2.65 0.58 -2.99
CA LEU A 81 1.29 1.09 -2.98
C LEU A 81 0.87 1.41 -4.41
N ASN A 82 -0.25 0.84 -4.85
CA ASN A 82 -0.76 1.04 -6.19
C ASN A 82 -2.23 1.48 -6.21
N HIS A 83 -2.69 1.84 -7.40
CA HIS A 83 -4.08 2.22 -7.66
C HIS A 83 -4.58 3.38 -6.79
N LEU A 84 -3.74 4.39 -6.55
CA LEU A 84 -4.10 5.60 -5.81
C LEU A 84 -5.05 6.48 -6.64
N SER A 85 -6.27 6.71 -6.14
CA SER A 85 -7.26 7.62 -6.71
C SER A 85 -6.65 8.99 -6.97
N ASN A 86 -6.96 9.59 -8.13
CA ASN A 86 -6.47 10.94 -8.47
C ASN A 86 -7.11 12.02 -7.61
N ASP A 87 -8.41 11.88 -7.34
CA ASP A 87 -9.20 12.93 -6.69
C ASP A 87 -9.24 12.77 -5.18
N ASN A 88 -9.20 11.52 -4.70
CA ASN A 88 -9.45 11.20 -3.29
C ASN A 88 -8.21 10.65 -2.58
N ASN A 89 -7.02 10.89 -3.12
CA ASN A 89 -5.78 10.45 -2.50
C ASN A 89 -4.58 11.27 -2.95
N THR A 90 -3.51 11.26 -2.17
CA THR A 90 -2.18 11.67 -2.61
C THR A 90 -1.14 10.61 -2.22
N PRO A 91 -0.05 10.43 -3.01
CA PRO A 91 1.02 9.51 -2.66
C PRO A 91 1.57 9.74 -1.27
N GLU A 92 1.68 11.00 -0.84
CA GLU A 92 2.21 11.39 0.47
C GLU A 92 1.33 10.86 1.61
N ILE A 93 0.01 10.92 1.49
CA ILE A 93 -0.91 10.41 2.51
C ILE A 93 -0.82 8.88 2.59
N ALA A 94 -0.87 8.20 1.44
CA ALA A 94 -0.78 6.74 1.38
C ALA A 94 0.55 6.23 1.98
N LEU A 95 1.66 6.89 1.64
CA LEU A 95 2.98 6.60 2.19
C LEU A 95 3.04 6.88 3.69
N HIS A 96 2.51 8.03 4.14
CA HIS A 96 2.52 8.42 5.55
C HIS A 96 1.75 7.43 6.43
N GLU A 97 0.54 7.06 6.04
CA GLU A 97 -0.29 6.11 6.80
C GLU A 97 0.40 4.75 6.91
N THR A 98 0.91 4.22 5.79
CA THR A 98 1.58 2.91 5.76
C THR A 98 2.89 2.91 6.55
N ARG A 99 3.71 3.95 6.36
CA ARG A 99 4.96 4.15 7.13
C ARG A 99 4.69 4.21 8.62
N SER A 100 3.74 5.05 9.03
CA SER A 100 3.39 5.24 10.44
C SER A 100 2.89 3.94 11.08
N ALA A 101 2.10 3.14 10.35
CA ALA A 101 1.63 1.85 10.84
C ALA A 101 2.77 0.83 11.01
N LEU A 102 3.72 0.79 10.07
CA LEU A 102 4.91 -0.07 10.14
C LEU A 102 5.87 0.34 11.26
N GLU A 103 6.17 1.63 11.38
CA GLU A 103 7.04 2.18 12.43
C GLU A 103 6.43 1.97 13.83
N ALA A 104 5.10 2.03 13.96
CA ALA A 104 4.40 1.69 15.20
C ALA A 104 4.55 0.20 15.61
N LYS A 105 4.92 -0.69 14.67
CA LYS A 105 5.30 -2.10 14.96
C LYS A 105 6.80 -2.27 15.21
N GLY A 106 7.57 -1.19 15.14
CA GLY A 106 9.03 -1.19 15.35
C GLY A 106 9.84 -1.42 14.09
N ALA A 107 9.24 -1.39 12.89
CA ALA A 107 9.97 -1.48 11.64
C ALA A 107 10.71 -0.17 11.33
N THR A 108 11.93 -0.27 10.84
CA THR A 108 12.56 0.82 10.09
C THR A 108 12.07 0.78 8.65
N VAL A 109 11.62 1.92 8.10
CA VAL A 109 11.00 1.99 6.77
C VAL A 109 11.84 2.85 5.85
N GLY A 110 12.29 2.27 4.73
CA GLY A 110 13.02 3.00 3.69
C GLY A 110 12.09 3.59 2.64
N ASP A 111 12.58 4.57 1.90
CA ASP A 111 11.83 5.27 0.83
C ASP A 111 12.09 4.71 -0.59
N ALA A 112 12.75 3.56 -0.69
CA ALA A 112 13.15 2.92 -1.93
C ALA A 112 14.11 3.75 -2.82
N SER A 113 14.77 4.78 -2.27
CA SER A 113 15.81 5.57 -2.97
C SER A 113 17.14 4.83 -3.11
N TYR A 114 17.34 3.74 -2.35
CA TYR A 114 18.62 3.03 -2.20
C TYR A 114 19.77 3.88 -1.66
N ALA A 115 19.48 5.05 -1.07
CA ALA A 115 20.50 5.79 -0.31
C ALA A 115 21.05 4.91 0.83
N PRO A 116 22.33 5.06 1.23
CA PRO A 116 22.97 4.14 2.19
C PRO A 116 22.24 4.01 3.54
N ASP A 117 21.61 5.08 4.01
CA ASP A 117 20.79 5.13 5.23
C ASP A 117 19.40 4.53 5.05
N GLN A 118 18.89 4.49 3.82
CA GLN A 118 17.56 3.95 3.47
C GLN A 118 17.61 2.47 3.11
N ALA A 119 18.69 2.01 2.45
CA ALA A 119 18.82 0.66 1.92
C ALA A 119 18.84 -0.44 3.01
N ASN A 120 19.23 -0.08 4.23
CA ASN A 120 19.32 -1.00 5.36
C ASN A 120 18.06 -1.05 6.23
N CYS A 121 17.00 -0.32 5.86
CA CYS A 121 15.73 -0.41 6.55
C CYS A 121 15.09 -1.80 6.39
N ASP A 122 14.33 -2.23 7.39
CA ASP A 122 13.71 -3.56 7.46
C ASP A 122 12.80 -3.83 6.26
N VAL A 123 12.09 -2.80 5.80
CA VAL A 123 11.18 -2.83 4.65
C VAL A 123 11.28 -1.52 3.86
N GLN A 124 11.23 -1.63 2.54
CA GLN A 124 11.15 -0.48 1.63
C GLN A 124 9.70 -0.21 1.26
N LEU A 125 9.31 1.06 1.21
CA LEU A 125 7.96 1.49 0.89
C LEU A 125 7.98 2.47 -0.29
N TYR A 126 7.16 2.21 -1.30
CA TYR A 126 7.10 3.04 -2.51
C TYR A 126 5.66 3.18 -3.02
N ALA A 127 5.26 4.38 -3.41
CA ALA A 127 3.99 4.61 -4.11
C ALA A 127 4.25 4.66 -5.61
N LEU A 128 3.60 3.79 -6.37
CA LEU A 128 3.78 3.74 -7.83
C LEU A 128 3.25 5.02 -8.48
N PRO A 129 3.96 5.59 -9.48
CA PRO A 129 3.49 6.77 -10.20
C PRO A 129 2.18 6.49 -10.94
N ARG A 130 1.33 7.52 -11.06
CA ARG A 130 0.03 7.43 -11.75
C ARG A 130 0.14 7.52 -13.28
N TYR A 131 1.05 8.36 -13.76
CA TYR A 131 1.15 8.73 -15.17
C TYR A 131 2.53 8.46 -15.78
N ASP A 132 3.46 7.95 -14.98
CA ASP A 132 4.83 7.69 -15.37
C ASP A 132 5.22 6.24 -15.07
N THR A 133 6.33 5.79 -15.67
CA THR A 133 6.94 4.52 -15.28
C THR A 133 7.58 4.65 -13.91
N SER A 134 7.52 3.60 -13.10
CA SER A 134 8.32 3.53 -11.88
C SER A 134 9.81 3.59 -12.20
N THR A 135 10.64 3.86 -11.18
CA THR A 135 12.07 3.56 -11.31
C THR A 135 12.30 2.07 -11.55
N TRP A 136 13.51 1.72 -11.99
CA TRP A 136 13.92 0.34 -12.12
C TRP A 136 14.27 -0.26 -10.76
N PHE A 137 13.63 -1.37 -10.40
CA PHE A 137 13.90 -2.10 -9.17
C PHE A 137 14.68 -3.38 -9.46
N VAL A 138 15.84 -3.51 -8.85
CA VAL A 138 16.55 -4.79 -8.73
C VAL A 138 16.20 -5.35 -7.37
N LEU A 139 15.19 -6.21 -7.39
CA LEU A 139 14.72 -6.95 -6.22
C LEU A 139 15.69 -8.07 -5.89
#